data_AF-A0A4P6TL49-F1
#
_entry.id   AF-A0A4P6TL49-F1
#
_cell.length_a   1.000
_cell.length_b   1.000
_cell.length_c   1.000
_cell.angle_alpha   90.00
_cell.angle_beta   90.00
_cell.angle_gamma   90.00
#
_symmetry.space_group_name_H-M   'P 1'
#
loop_
_entity.id
_entity.type
_entity.pdbx_description
1 polymer ?
#
loop_
_entity_poly.entity_id
_entity_poly.type
_entity_poly.pdbx_seq_one_letter_code
_entity_poly.pdbx_strand_id
1 'polypeptide(L)'
;MMTEPQAPISIEVRHPVINTSLGVILYADIANTSHRVYLEQRRRNFMLGRAADAGTTASPRELLSIEERSEHEAQMVAGMIVGWDTAGAGAEVPFTPEGVLNLMRCQPWVRTQVLHKLEGVDQFFRQQASQLIAWAEHHFLMESVNKNGVRMRDMLQTAWKQLGGTQEAKPSDLVPPCDFPALLHHVWIWFAQLSQTRGYTKFGPSPITWTEISAWRRETREEPTKQELDLILALDGAFLRAGARHG
;
A
#
# COMPACT_ATOMS: atom_id res chain seq x y z
N MET A 1 -0.81 1.22 21.69
CA MET A 1 0.61 1.46 21.38
C MET A 1 0.60 2.33 20.14
N MET A 2 0.88 3.63 20.25
CA MET A 2 0.94 4.50 19.07
C MET A 2 2.21 4.13 18.31
N THR A 3 2.08 3.72 17.05
CA THR A 3 3.21 3.47 16.16
C THR A 3 4.01 4.77 16.00
N GLU A 4 5.33 4.70 16.18
CA GLU A 4 6.21 5.84 15.92
C GLU A 4 6.03 6.30 14.47
N PRO A 5 5.90 7.62 14.22
CA PRO A 5 5.74 8.14 12.86
C PRO A 5 6.98 7.77 12.03
N GLN A 6 6.74 7.16 10.87
CA GLN A 6 7.82 6.78 9.96
C GLN A 6 8.58 8.05 9.51
N ALA A 7 9.91 8.00 9.56
CA ALA A 7 10.74 9.12 9.18
C ALA A 7 10.51 9.48 7.69
N PRO A 8 10.43 10.78 7.34
CA PRO A 8 10.31 11.22 5.95
C PRO A 8 11.49 10.74 5.10
N ILE A 9 11.20 10.45 3.82
CA ILE A 9 12.22 10.04 2.85
C ILE A 9 12.97 11.28 2.38
N SER A 10 14.29 11.29 2.58
CA SER A 10 15.17 12.33 2.04
C SER A 10 15.51 12.06 0.58
N ILE A 11 15.28 13.04 -0.28
CA ILE A 11 15.54 13.00 -1.72
C ILE A 11 16.49 14.14 -2.05
N GLU A 12 17.75 13.80 -2.28
CA GLU A 12 18.73 14.75 -2.78
C GLU A 12 18.47 15.06 -4.26
N VAL A 13 18.22 16.34 -4.56
CA VAL A 13 17.94 16.81 -5.92
C VAL A 13 19.24 16.94 -6.69
N ARG A 14 19.36 16.21 -7.81
CA ARG A 14 20.57 16.18 -8.65
C ARG A 14 20.28 16.65 -10.06
N HIS A 15 21.16 17.41 -10.69
CA HIS A 15 20.96 17.79 -12.07
C HIS A 15 20.98 16.55 -13.00
N PRO A 16 20.01 16.35 -13.91
CA PRO A 16 19.84 15.07 -14.62
C PRO A 16 20.98 14.74 -15.59
N VAL A 17 21.64 15.75 -16.16
CA VAL A 17 22.74 15.55 -17.14
C VAL A 17 24.10 15.34 -16.47
N ILE A 18 24.46 16.20 -15.51
CA ILE A 18 25.79 16.20 -14.88
C ILE A 18 25.83 15.43 -13.55
N ASN A 19 24.68 14.99 -13.04
CA ASN A 19 24.51 14.25 -11.79
C ASN A 19 25.05 14.97 -10.53
N THR A 20 25.28 16.28 -10.61
CA THR A 20 25.73 17.11 -9.50
C THR A 20 24.56 17.44 -8.57
N SER A 21 24.80 17.36 -7.27
CA SER A 21 23.84 17.81 -6.25
C SER A 21 23.54 19.30 -6.40
N LEU A 22 22.28 19.67 -6.32
CA LEU A 22 21.88 21.09 -6.24
C LEU A 22 21.92 21.63 -4.80
N GLY A 23 22.33 20.80 -3.83
CA GLY A 23 22.26 21.15 -2.42
C GLY A 23 20.83 21.24 -1.89
N VAL A 24 19.83 20.76 -2.64
CA VAL A 24 18.44 20.71 -2.17
C VAL A 24 18.11 19.28 -1.77
N ILE A 25 17.66 19.10 -0.53
CA ILE A 25 17.14 17.83 -0.02
C ILE A 25 15.65 18.02 0.21
N LEU A 26 14.81 17.22 -0.44
CA LEU A 26 13.37 17.20 -0.23
C LEU A 26 13.04 16.09 0.76
N TYR A 27 12.15 16.36 1.70
CA TYR A 27 11.62 15.37 2.63
C TYR A 27 10.20 15.00 2.19
N ALA A 28 9.99 13.75 1.80
CA ALA A 28 8.69 13.25 1.35
C ALA A 28 8.07 12.30 2.39
N ASP A 29 6.79 12.49 2.68
CA ASP A 29 6.04 11.62 3.61
C ASP A 29 4.91 10.89 2.86
N ILE A 30 5.11 9.58 2.67
CA ILE A 30 4.19 8.71 1.94
C ILE A 30 2.90 8.45 2.73
N ALA A 31 2.95 8.46 4.06
CA ALA A 31 1.76 8.23 4.88
C ALA A 31 0.81 9.44 4.81
N ASN A 32 1.36 10.65 4.93
CA ASN A 32 0.61 11.91 4.88
C ASN A 32 0.17 12.30 3.45
N THR A 33 0.78 11.67 2.45
CA THR A 33 0.43 11.78 1.03
C THR A 33 -1.03 11.47 0.79
N SER A 34 -1.56 10.40 1.38
CA SER A 34 -2.90 9.89 1.05
C SER A 34 -4.01 10.89 1.31
N HIS A 35 -3.95 11.64 2.42
CA HIS A 35 -5.03 12.56 2.79
C HIS A 35 -5.00 13.86 1.99
N ARG A 36 -3.83 14.50 1.85
CA ARG A 36 -3.70 15.78 1.11
C ARG A 36 -3.92 15.58 -0.39
N VAL A 37 -3.35 14.51 -0.96
CA VAL A 37 -3.59 14.11 -2.35
C VAL A 37 -5.06 13.79 -2.57
N TYR A 38 -5.69 13.04 -1.66
CA TYR A 38 -7.11 12.73 -1.76
C TYR A 38 -7.98 13.99 -1.74
N LEU A 39 -7.69 14.96 -0.86
CA LEU A 39 -8.43 16.21 -0.80
C LEU A 39 -8.28 17.03 -2.09
N GLU A 40 -7.08 17.11 -2.66
CA GLU A 40 -6.85 17.81 -3.93
C GLU A 40 -7.50 17.10 -5.11
N GLN A 41 -7.42 15.76 -5.17
CA GLN A 41 -8.15 14.96 -6.17
C GLN A 41 -9.66 15.15 -6.04
N ARG A 42 -10.20 15.17 -4.82
CA ARG A 42 -11.63 15.37 -4.56
C ARG A 42 -12.07 16.77 -4.93
N ARG A 43 -11.30 17.80 -4.59
CA ARG A 43 -11.56 19.20 -4.98
C ARG A 43 -11.55 19.35 -6.50
N ARG A 44 -10.58 18.73 -7.18
CA ARG A 44 -10.49 18.74 -8.65
C ARG A 44 -11.64 17.98 -9.31
N ASN A 45 -11.95 16.77 -8.84
CA ASN A 45 -13.04 15.97 -9.38
C ASN A 45 -14.40 16.65 -9.14
N PHE A 46 -14.55 17.37 -8.04
CA PHE A 46 -15.72 18.23 -7.82
C PHE A 46 -15.79 19.37 -8.85
N MET A 47 -14.69 20.06 -9.12
CA MET A 47 -14.64 21.13 -10.14
C MET A 47 -14.91 20.60 -11.56
N LEU A 48 -14.33 19.46 -11.92
CA LEU A 48 -14.50 18.82 -13.23
C LEU A 48 -15.87 18.16 -13.39
N GLY A 49 -16.47 17.64 -12.31
CA GLY A 49 -17.83 17.10 -12.32
C GLY A 49 -18.86 18.17 -12.70
N ARG A 50 -18.69 19.40 -12.21
CA ARG A 50 -19.54 20.55 -12.62
C ARG A 50 -19.36 20.95 -14.09
N ALA A 51 -18.21 20.63 -14.70
CA ALA A 51 -17.98 20.83 -16.13
C ALA A 51 -18.57 19.68 -16.98
N ALA A 52 -18.63 18.45 -16.45
CA ALA A 52 -19.22 17.30 -17.12
C ALA A 52 -20.77 17.35 -17.19
N ASP A 53 -21.41 18.03 -16.23
CA ASP A 53 -22.85 18.34 -16.26
C ASP A 53 -23.27 19.14 -17.53
N ALA A 54 -22.31 19.66 -18.31
CA ALA A 54 -22.52 20.25 -19.63
C ALA A 54 -22.70 19.22 -20.79
N GLY A 55 -22.94 17.94 -20.47
CA GLY A 55 -23.31 16.90 -21.46
C GLY A 55 -22.14 16.18 -22.12
N THR A 56 -20.95 16.22 -21.53
CA THR A 56 -19.77 15.53 -22.08
C THR A 56 -19.59 14.14 -21.44
N THR A 57 -19.36 13.13 -22.28
CA THR A 57 -19.08 11.74 -21.86
C THR A 57 -17.60 11.45 -21.59
N ALA A 58 -16.71 12.39 -21.92
CA ALA A 58 -15.28 12.26 -21.65
C ALA A 58 -15.00 12.26 -20.15
N SER A 59 -14.09 11.40 -19.72
CA SER A 59 -13.67 11.36 -18.33
C SER A 59 -12.97 12.68 -17.95
N PRO A 60 -13.05 13.12 -16.68
CA PRO A 60 -12.36 14.33 -16.20
C PRO A 60 -10.87 14.40 -16.55
N ARG A 61 -10.20 13.26 -16.78
CA ARG A 61 -8.79 13.17 -17.13
C ARG A 61 -8.52 13.41 -18.63
N GLU A 62 -9.51 13.18 -19.48
CA GLU A 62 -9.46 13.38 -20.94
C GLU A 62 -9.77 14.82 -21.33
N LEU A 63 -10.43 15.58 -20.45
CA LEU A 63 -10.74 16.98 -20.65
C LEU A 63 -9.56 17.93 -20.43
N LEU A 64 -8.47 17.44 -19.83
CA LEU A 64 -7.32 18.27 -19.48
C LEU A 64 -6.31 18.37 -20.62
N SER A 65 -5.82 19.59 -20.85
CA SER A 65 -4.67 19.82 -21.71
C SER A 65 -3.42 19.07 -21.17
N ILE A 66 -2.39 18.94 -22.00
CA ILE A 66 -1.11 18.34 -21.57
C ILE A 66 -0.50 19.18 -20.43
N GLU A 67 -0.61 20.50 -20.50
CA GLU A 67 -0.10 21.44 -19.52
C GLU A 67 -0.86 21.32 -18.18
N GLU A 68 -2.19 21.25 -18.23
CA GLU A 68 -3.03 21.08 -17.03
C GLU A 68 -2.77 19.74 -16.33
N ARG A 69 -2.52 18.68 -17.09
CA ARG A 69 -2.12 17.38 -16.52
C ARG A 69 -0.77 17.46 -15.83
N SER A 70 0.21 18.08 -16.47
CA SER A 70 1.55 18.28 -15.92
C SER A 70 1.52 19.12 -14.63
N GLU A 71 0.74 20.20 -14.61
CA GLU A 71 0.56 21.06 -13.45
C GLU A 71 -0.14 20.31 -12.30
N HIS A 72 -1.17 19.52 -12.62
CA HIS A 72 -1.84 18.71 -11.61
C HIS A 72 -0.90 17.64 -11.01
N GLU A 73 -0.08 16.98 -11.82
CA GLU A 73 0.92 16.04 -11.32
C GLU A 73 1.96 16.75 -10.45
N ALA A 74 2.37 17.97 -10.79
CA ALA A 74 3.26 18.76 -9.94
C ALA A 74 2.61 19.09 -8.58
N GLN A 75 1.32 19.45 -8.56
CA GLN A 75 0.55 19.67 -7.34
C GLN A 75 0.47 18.43 -6.46
N MET A 76 0.21 17.29 -7.09
CA MET A 76 0.16 15.99 -6.43
C MET A 76 1.49 15.65 -5.75
N VAL A 77 2.62 15.78 -6.46
CA VAL A 77 3.96 15.48 -5.95
C VAL A 77 4.39 16.50 -4.90
N ALA A 78 4.10 17.79 -5.11
CA ALA A 78 4.38 18.83 -4.12
C ALA A 78 3.63 18.59 -2.79
N GLY A 79 2.41 18.06 -2.85
CA GLY A 79 1.63 17.67 -1.67
C GLY A 79 2.27 16.56 -0.83
N MET A 80 3.19 15.78 -1.42
CA MET A 80 3.93 14.69 -0.75
C MET A 80 5.18 15.20 -0.03
N ILE A 81 5.68 16.38 -0.41
CA ILE A 81 6.84 16.98 0.24
C ILE A 81 6.37 17.67 1.52
N VAL A 82 6.99 17.33 2.64
CA VAL A 82 6.69 17.85 3.98
C VAL A 82 7.77 18.81 4.49
N GLY A 83 8.90 18.88 3.80
CA GLY A 83 9.99 19.78 4.12
C GLY A 83 11.03 19.82 3.01
N TRP A 84 11.93 20.78 3.09
CA TRP A 84 13.17 20.77 2.32
C TRP A 84 14.33 21.33 3.15
N ASP A 85 15.55 21.10 2.70
CA ASP A 85 16.76 21.73 3.23
C ASP A 85 17.63 22.18 2.05
N THR A 86 18.27 23.33 2.19
CA THR A 86 19.24 23.85 1.22
C THR A 86 20.63 23.80 1.85
N ALA A 87 21.31 22.67 1.65
CA ALA A 87 22.71 22.50 2.02
C ALA A 87 23.59 23.48 1.21
N GLY A 88 23.88 24.65 1.79
CA GLY A 88 24.95 25.55 1.33
C GLY A 88 24.55 26.95 0.89
N ALA A 89 23.26 27.29 0.82
CA ALA A 89 22.83 28.68 0.64
C ALA A 89 22.64 29.29 2.02
N GLY A 90 23.54 30.18 2.46
CA GLY A 90 23.56 30.77 3.83
C GLY A 90 22.32 31.57 4.28
N ALA A 91 21.20 31.47 3.56
CA ALA A 91 19.89 31.95 3.97
C ALA A 91 18.93 30.76 4.06
N GLU A 92 18.34 30.55 5.23
CA GLU A 92 17.31 29.55 5.48
C GLU A 92 16.08 29.87 4.60
N VAL A 93 15.85 29.08 3.54
CA VAL A 93 14.68 29.26 2.68
C VAL A 93 13.51 28.52 3.34
N PRO A 94 12.48 29.23 3.84
CA PRO A 94 11.36 28.56 4.51
C PRO A 94 10.66 27.62 3.53
N PHE A 95 10.33 26.44 4.02
CA PHE A 95 9.53 25.49 3.26
C PHE A 95 8.10 26.04 3.05
N THR A 96 7.70 26.18 1.79
CA THR A 96 6.32 26.51 1.41
C THR A 96 5.85 25.59 0.27
N PRO A 97 4.57 25.16 0.24
CA PRO A 97 4.02 24.41 -0.89
C PRO A 97 4.23 25.12 -2.23
N GLU A 98 4.08 26.44 -2.26
CA GLU A 98 4.31 27.29 -3.43
C GLU A 98 5.77 27.27 -3.87
N GLY A 99 6.72 27.24 -2.93
CA GLY A 99 8.15 27.10 -3.20
C GLY A 99 8.48 25.76 -3.88
N VAL A 100 7.90 24.66 -3.41
CA VAL A 100 8.04 23.34 -4.03
C VAL A 100 7.43 23.32 -5.43
N LEU A 101 6.24 23.90 -5.60
CA LEU A 101 5.61 24.00 -6.91
C LEU A 101 6.43 24.83 -7.89
N ASN A 102 6.95 25.98 -7.44
CA ASN A 102 7.79 26.82 -8.25
C ASN A 102 9.09 26.09 -8.64
N LEU A 103 9.71 25.35 -7.71
CA LEU A 103 10.86 24.50 -8.01
C LEU A 103 10.53 23.47 -9.11
N MET A 104 9.40 22.77 -9.01
CA MET A 104 8.99 21.79 -10.02
C MET A 104 8.61 22.44 -11.36
N ARG A 105 8.06 23.65 -11.36
CA ARG A 105 7.78 24.39 -12.60
C ARG A 105 9.07 24.83 -13.29
N CYS A 106 10.00 25.40 -12.54
CA CYS A 106 11.28 25.86 -13.06
C CYS A 106 12.21 24.70 -13.44
N GLN A 107 12.10 23.57 -12.73
CA GLN A 107 12.92 22.38 -12.94
C GLN A 107 12.03 21.12 -13.01
N PRO A 108 11.34 20.87 -14.14
CA PRO A 108 10.39 19.76 -14.28
C PRO A 108 10.98 18.38 -14.00
N TRP A 109 12.28 18.20 -14.14
CA TRP A 109 12.99 16.95 -13.86
C TRP A 109 13.09 16.64 -12.36
N VAL A 110 12.92 17.64 -11.46
CA VAL A 110 12.87 17.41 -10.01
C VAL A 110 11.68 16.54 -9.67
N ARG A 111 10.53 16.79 -10.31
CA ARG A 111 9.33 15.96 -10.19
C ARG A 111 9.63 14.51 -10.55
N THR A 112 10.36 14.27 -11.64
CA THR A 112 10.74 12.91 -12.08
C THR A 112 11.61 12.21 -11.03
N GLN A 113 12.54 12.91 -10.38
CA GLN A 113 13.35 12.31 -9.31
C GLN A 113 12.54 11.96 -8.07
N VAL A 114 11.62 12.84 -7.67
CA VAL A 114 10.71 12.54 -6.56
C VAL A 114 9.86 11.31 -6.91
N LEU A 115 9.21 11.31 -8.07
CA LEU A 115 8.41 10.18 -8.53
C LEU A 115 9.23 8.89 -8.59
N HIS A 116 10.42 8.89 -9.18
CA HIS A 116 11.28 7.71 -9.26
C HIS A 116 11.69 7.18 -7.86
N LYS A 117 11.98 8.08 -6.92
CA LYS A 117 12.26 7.68 -5.54
C LYS A 117 11.03 7.09 -4.85
N LEU A 118 9.85 7.62 -5.13
CA LEU A 118 8.58 7.11 -4.61
C LEU A 118 8.15 5.79 -5.27
N GLU A 119 8.42 5.60 -6.57
CA GLU A 119 8.21 4.35 -7.29
C GLU A 119 8.99 3.19 -6.65
N GLY A 120 10.22 3.45 -6.21
CA GLY A 120 10.99 2.47 -5.45
C GLY A 120 10.32 2.05 -4.14
N VAL A 121 9.57 2.95 -3.50
CA VAL A 121 8.83 2.64 -2.27
C VAL A 121 7.54 1.88 -2.56
N ASP A 122 6.81 2.26 -3.62
CA ASP A 122 5.64 1.49 -4.06
C ASP A 122 6.05 0.07 -4.47
N GLN A 123 7.16 -0.09 -5.19
CA GLN A 123 7.71 -1.40 -5.54
C GLN A 123 8.09 -2.19 -4.29
N PHE A 124 8.73 -1.56 -3.31
CA PHE A 124 9.07 -2.18 -2.03
C PHE A 124 7.82 -2.64 -1.28
N PHE A 125 6.79 -1.78 -1.15
CA PHE A 125 5.53 -2.15 -0.52
C PHE A 125 4.86 -3.32 -1.26
N ARG A 126 4.78 -3.27 -2.60
CA ARG A 126 4.22 -4.36 -3.42
C ARG A 126 4.96 -5.68 -3.22
N GLN A 127 6.28 -5.63 -3.10
CA GLN A 127 7.09 -6.82 -2.82
C GLN A 127 6.74 -7.39 -1.44
N GLN A 128 6.68 -6.55 -0.40
CA GLN A 128 6.28 -6.97 0.95
C GLN A 128 4.83 -7.51 0.96
N ALA A 129 3.90 -6.84 0.26
CA ALA A 129 2.50 -7.26 0.15
C ALA A 129 2.39 -8.62 -0.55
N SER A 130 3.14 -8.84 -1.63
CA SER A 130 3.19 -10.12 -2.32
C SER A 130 3.76 -11.24 -1.44
N GLN A 131 4.80 -10.95 -0.64
CA GLN A 131 5.33 -11.90 0.34
C GLN A 131 4.28 -12.23 1.41
N LEU A 132 3.56 -11.23 1.92
CA LEU A 132 2.50 -11.46 2.92
C LEU A 132 1.40 -12.35 2.36
N ILE A 133 0.94 -12.10 1.13
CA ILE A 133 -0.09 -12.90 0.49
C ILE A 133 0.39 -14.35 0.28
N ALA A 134 1.61 -14.56 -0.22
CA ALA A 134 2.15 -15.90 -0.42
C ALA A 134 2.30 -16.68 0.89
N TRP A 135 2.80 -16.02 1.94
CA TRP A 135 2.85 -16.59 3.29
C TRP A 135 1.44 -16.91 3.82
N ALA A 136 0.48 -16.00 3.66
CA ALA A 136 -0.88 -16.15 4.14
C ALA A 136 -1.63 -17.28 3.44
N GLU A 137 -1.51 -17.41 2.11
CA GLU A 137 -2.09 -18.52 1.35
C GLU A 137 -1.58 -19.88 1.85
N HIS A 138 -0.28 -19.99 2.11
CA HIS A 138 0.30 -21.18 2.73
C HIS A 138 -0.27 -21.42 4.14
N HIS A 139 -0.30 -20.38 4.98
CA HIS A 139 -0.82 -20.47 6.34
C HIS A 139 -2.28 -20.94 6.36
N PHE A 140 -3.15 -20.31 5.58
CA PHE A 140 -4.57 -20.68 5.49
C PHE A 140 -4.77 -22.09 4.94
N LEU A 141 -3.98 -22.50 3.94
CA LEU A 141 -4.02 -23.86 3.42
C LEU A 141 -3.66 -24.87 4.51
N MET A 142 -2.60 -24.61 5.28
CA MET A 142 -2.16 -25.50 6.35
C MET A 142 -3.17 -25.61 7.50
N GLU A 143 -3.88 -24.52 7.80
CA GLU A 143 -4.94 -24.50 8.83
C GLU A 143 -6.31 -24.96 8.31
N SER A 144 -6.47 -25.14 6.99
CA SER A 144 -7.71 -25.65 6.41
C SER A 144 -7.98 -27.08 6.88
N VAL A 145 -9.26 -27.38 7.11
CA VAL A 145 -9.74 -28.72 7.45
C VAL A 145 -10.32 -29.39 6.20
N ASN A 146 -10.05 -30.68 6.06
CA ASN A 146 -10.69 -31.48 5.01
C ASN A 146 -12.11 -31.92 5.43
N LYS A 147 -12.79 -32.65 4.55
CA LYS A 147 -14.14 -33.22 4.79
C LYS A 147 -14.25 -34.11 6.04
N ASN A 148 -13.12 -34.64 6.52
CA ASN A 148 -13.06 -35.48 7.71
C ASN A 148 -12.72 -34.67 8.98
N GLY A 149 -12.63 -33.33 8.89
CA GLY A 149 -12.29 -32.45 10.00
C GLY A 149 -10.82 -32.44 10.39
N VAL A 150 -9.94 -33.09 9.61
CA VAL A 150 -8.49 -33.14 9.88
C VAL A 150 -7.81 -31.96 9.20
N ARG A 151 -6.94 -31.24 9.92
CA ARG A 151 -6.17 -30.13 9.35
C ARG A 151 -5.14 -30.63 8.34
N MET A 152 -4.93 -29.87 7.27
CA MET A 152 -3.94 -30.17 6.24
C MET A 152 -2.53 -30.35 6.84
N ARG A 153 -2.15 -29.47 7.77
CA ARG A 153 -0.88 -29.56 8.51
C ARG A 153 -0.71 -30.93 9.20
N ASP A 154 -1.73 -31.38 9.92
CA ASP A 154 -1.67 -32.62 10.70
C ASP A 154 -1.58 -33.84 9.79
N MET A 155 -2.31 -33.81 8.67
CA MET A 155 -2.25 -34.84 7.64
C MET A 155 -0.84 -34.96 7.04
N LEU A 156 -0.25 -33.84 6.61
CA LEU A 156 1.11 -33.82 6.04
C LEU A 156 2.17 -34.24 7.06
N GLN A 157 2.04 -33.80 8.32
CA GLN A 157 2.96 -34.21 9.39
C GLN A 157 2.85 -35.71 9.68
N THR A 158 1.64 -36.26 9.69
CA THR A 158 1.43 -37.71 9.90
C THR A 158 2.01 -38.52 8.76
N ALA A 159 1.78 -38.11 7.51
CA ALA A 159 2.38 -38.74 6.33
C ALA A 159 3.92 -38.68 6.37
N TRP A 160 4.50 -37.53 6.72
CA TRP A 160 5.95 -37.39 6.86
C TRP A 160 6.54 -38.30 7.95
N LYS A 161 5.88 -38.42 9.11
CA LYS A 161 6.28 -39.34 10.18
C LYS A 161 6.25 -40.80 9.70
N GLN A 162 5.24 -41.19 8.93
CA GLN A 162 5.14 -42.55 8.36
C GLN A 162 6.26 -42.86 7.36
N LEU A 163 6.81 -41.85 6.68
CA LEU A 163 7.92 -41.98 5.74
C LEU A 163 9.32 -41.92 6.38
N GLY A 164 9.42 -41.89 7.71
CA GLY A 164 10.70 -41.92 8.43
C GLY A 164 11.21 -40.57 8.93
N GLY A 165 10.48 -39.47 8.71
CA GLY A 165 10.54 -38.28 9.58
C GLY A 165 11.88 -37.57 9.76
N THR A 166 12.78 -37.58 8.77
CA THR A 166 14.04 -36.81 8.84
C THR A 166 13.84 -35.36 8.44
N GLN A 167 14.55 -34.43 9.09
CA GLN A 167 14.44 -32.99 8.84
C GLN A 167 14.86 -32.60 7.42
N GLU A 168 15.80 -33.35 6.84
CA GLU A 168 16.26 -33.23 5.45
C GLU A 168 15.17 -33.61 4.43
N ALA A 169 14.20 -34.45 4.83
CA ALA A 169 13.10 -34.91 3.98
C ALA A 169 11.74 -34.27 4.33
N LYS A 170 11.73 -33.16 5.09
CA LYS A 170 10.49 -32.45 5.42
C LYS A 170 9.83 -31.97 4.10
N PRO A 171 8.57 -32.31 3.84
CA PRO A 171 7.86 -31.87 2.64
C PRO A 171 7.95 -30.36 2.47
N SER A 172 8.27 -29.90 1.26
CA SER A 172 8.30 -28.46 0.92
C SER A 172 7.00 -27.76 1.31
N ASP A 173 5.87 -28.47 1.21
CA ASP A 173 4.55 -27.96 1.55
C ASP A 173 4.36 -27.65 3.05
N LEU A 174 5.19 -28.21 3.95
CA LEU A 174 5.16 -27.89 5.38
C LEU A 174 6.04 -26.67 5.74
N VAL A 175 6.81 -26.15 4.78
CA VAL A 175 7.66 -24.98 4.94
C VAL A 175 6.99 -23.80 4.22
N PRO A 176 6.80 -22.65 4.89
CA PRO A 176 6.28 -21.47 4.21
C PRO A 176 7.15 -21.08 3.00
N PRO A 177 6.57 -20.60 1.90
CA PRO A 177 7.32 -20.25 0.68
C PRO A 177 8.22 -19.02 0.86
N CYS A 178 7.97 -18.20 1.88
CA CYS A 178 8.76 -17.04 2.26
C CYS A 178 8.58 -16.76 3.75
N ASP A 179 9.48 -15.95 4.32
CA ASP A 179 9.35 -15.45 5.68
C ASP A 179 8.19 -14.45 5.80
N PHE A 180 7.66 -14.32 7.02
CA PHE A 180 6.63 -13.33 7.30
C PHE A 180 7.21 -11.91 7.18
N PRO A 181 6.62 -11.01 6.36
CA PRO A 181 7.10 -9.65 6.22
C PRO A 181 6.73 -8.81 7.45
N ALA A 182 7.67 -8.66 8.39
CA ALA A 182 7.45 -7.99 9.67
C ALA A 182 6.87 -6.56 9.55
N LEU A 183 7.21 -5.85 8.47
CA LEU A 183 6.72 -4.49 8.20
C LEU A 183 5.22 -4.40 7.93
N LEU A 184 4.57 -5.52 7.58
CA LEU A 184 3.13 -5.60 7.33
C LEU A 184 2.39 -6.39 8.42
N HIS A 185 3.03 -6.57 9.58
CA HIS A 185 2.43 -7.28 10.71
C HIS A 185 1.12 -6.64 11.19
N HIS A 186 1.04 -5.30 11.19
CA HIS A 186 -0.17 -4.58 11.56
C HIS A 186 -1.33 -4.86 10.60
N VAL A 187 -1.08 -4.91 9.29
CA VAL A 187 -2.10 -5.24 8.29
C VAL A 187 -2.64 -6.66 8.50
N TRP A 188 -1.76 -7.62 8.83
CA TRP A 188 -2.18 -8.98 9.20
C TRP A 188 -3.07 -9.00 10.44
N ILE A 189 -2.72 -8.24 11.50
CA ILE A 189 -3.54 -8.11 12.70
C ILE A 189 -4.91 -7.53 12.35
N TRP A 190 -4.97 -6.46 11.55
CA TRP A 190 -6.21 -5.83 11.12
C TRP A 190 -7.09 -6.81 10.33
N PHE A 191 -6.49 -7.55 9.39
CA PHE A 191 -7.18 -8.64 8.69
C PHE A 191 -7.72 -9.69 9.67
N ALA A 192 -6.92 -10.15 10.64
CA ALA A 192 -7.34 -11.15 11.61
C ALA A 192 -8.52 -10.67 12.48
N GLN A 193 -8.49 -9.40 12.90
CA GLN A 193 -9.60 -8.76 13.64
C GLN A 193 -10.88 -8.72 12.81
N LEU A 194 -10.82 -8.20 11.58
CA LEU A 194 -11.97 -8.16 10.66
C LEU A 194 -12.48 -9.57 10.34
N SER A 195 -11.57 -10.51 10.16
CA SER A 195 -11.91 -11.89 9.83
C SER A 195 -12.65 -12.61 10.96
N GLN A 196 -12.50 -12.17 12.21
CA GLN A 196 -13.25 -12.71 13.34
C GLN A 196 -14.68 -12.18 13.43
N THR A 197 -14.95 -11.01 12.86
CA THR A 197 -16.28 -10.38 12.92
C THR A 197 -17.19 -10.76 11.75
N ARG A 198 -16.66 -11.44 10.72
CA ARG A 198 -17.41 -11.79 9.52
C ARG A 198 -18.57 -12.74 9.82
N GLY A 199 -19.64 -12.61 9.04
CA GLY A 199 -20.74 -13.58 9.03
C GLY A 199 -20.32 -14.95 8.51
N TYR A 200 -21.03 -16.00 8.94
CA TYR A 200 -20.94 -17.35 8.38
C TYR A 200 -22.28 -17.74 7.77
N THR A 201 -22.24 -18.24 6.54
CA THR A 201 -23.40 -18.79 5.83
C THR A 201 -23.32 -20.31 5.79
N LYS A 202 -24.38 -20.96 5.29
CA LYS A 202 -24.38 -22.41 5.02
C LYS A 202 -23.28 -22.83 4.03
N PHE A 203 -22.73 -21.90 3.26
CA PHE A 203 -21.68 -22.13 2.27
C PHE A 203 -20.29 -21.64 2.75
N GLY A 204 -20.15 -21.34 4.04
CA GLY A 204 -18.89 -20.90 4.64
C GLY A 204 -18.85 -19.40 4.97
N PRO A 205 -17.66 -18.88 5.29
CA PRO A 205 -17.46 -17.49 5.70
C PRO A 205 -17.83 -16.50 4.59
N SER A 206 -18.48 -15.40 4.96
CA SER A 206 -18.75 -14.30 4.04
C SER A 206 -17.46 -13.48 3.76
N PRO A 207 -17.34 -12.88 2.56
CA PRO A 207 -16.28 -11.92 2.27
C PRO A 207 -16.36 -10.69 3.17
N ILE A 208 -15.21 -10.11 3.50
CA ILE A 208 -15.14 -8.84 4.23
C ILE A 208 -15.65 -7.72 3.32
N THR A 209 -16.62 -6.96 3.80
CA THR A 209 -17.27 -5.86 3.09
C THR A 209 -16.70 -4.50 3.47
N TRP A 210 -16.88 -3.51 2.59
CA TRP A 210 -16.55 -2.11 2.89
C TRP A 210 -17.31 -1.57 4.11
N THR A 211 -18.52 -2.06 4.37
CA THR A 211 -19.31 -1.69 5.53
C THR A 211 -18.66 -2.18 6.83
N GLU A 212 -18.17 -3.42 6.85
CA GLU A 212 -17.43 -3.97 8.00
C GLU A 212 -16.12 -3.23 8.23
N ILE A 213 -15.36 -2.95 7.17
CA ILE A 213 -14.13 -2.14 7.25
C ILE A 213 -14.42 -0.75 7.83
N SER A 214 -15.48 -0.08 7.35
CA SER A 214 -15.88 1.24 7.84
C SER A 214 -16.29 1.21 9.32
N ALA A 215 -17.05 0.20 9.73
CA ALA A 215 -17.41 -0.01 11.14
C ALA A 215 -16.16 -0.24 12.00
N TRP A 216 -15.28 -1.15 11.58
CA TRP A 216 -14.02 -1.46 12.28
C TRP A 216 -13.12 -0.22 12.43
N ARG A 217 -12.96 0.60 11.38
CA ARG A 217 -12.20 1.86 11.45
C ARG A 217 -12.76 2.81 12.51
N ARG A 218 -14.09 2.95 12.61
CA ARG A 218 -14.72 3.81 13.61
C ARG A 218 -14.49 3.31 15.03
N GLU A 219 -14.60 2.00 15.27
CA GLU A 219 -14.44 1.42 16.60
C GLU A 219 -12.98 1.40 17.07
N THR A 220 -12.04 1.10 16.17
CA THR A 220 -10.61 0.99 16.49
C THR A 220 -9.85 2.32 16.37
N ARG A 221 -10.42 3.29 15.64
CA ARG A 221 -9.78 4.55 15.23
C ARG A 221 -8.54 4.36 14.36
N GLU A 222 -8.41 3.21 13.72
CA GLU A 222 -7.36 2.95 12.74
C GLU A 222 -7.72 3.61 11.40
N GLU A 223 -6.71 4.16 10.73
CA GLU A 223 -6.84 4.85 9.44
C GLU A 223 -5.95 4.20 8.38
N PRO A 224 -6.30 3.00 7.86
CA PRO A 224 -5.50 2.33 6.86
C PRO A 224 -5.40 3.17 5.58
N THR A 225 -4.21 3.16 4.99
CA THR A 225 -3.98 3.68 3.65
C THR A 225 -4.74 2.85 2.60
N LYS A 226 -4.91 3.42 1.40
CA LYS A 226 -5.54 2.68 0.29
C LYS A 226 -4.83 1.36 -0.02
N GLN A 227 -3.50 1.34 -0.01
CA GLN A 227 -2.70 0.15 -0.30
C GLN A 227 -2.91 -0.95 0.76
N GLU A 228 -3.04 -0.58 2.03
CA GLU A 228 -3.33 -1.52 3.11
C GLU A 228 -4.76 -2.06 3.04
N LEU A 229 -5.74 -1.23 2.66
CA LEU A 229 -7.10 -1.70 2.40
C LEU A 229 -7.15 -2.70 1.25
N ASP A 230 -6.47 -2.39 0.14
CA ASP A 230 -6.35 -3.29 -1.01
C ASP A 230 -5.68 -4.62 -0.58
N LEU A 231 -4.67 -4.57 0.30
CA LEU A 231 -4.00 -5.74 0.86
C LEU A 231 -4.90 -6.56 1.80
N ILE A 232 -5.70 -5.93 2.67
CA ILE A 232 -6.69 -6.62 3.52
C ILE A 232 -7.68 -7.41 2.65
N LEU A 233 -8.19 -6.81 1.58
CA LEU A 233 -9.10 -7.48 0.65
C LEU A 233 -8.41 -8.62 -0.11
N ALA A 234 -7.13 -8.47 -0.46
CA ALA A 234 -6.35 -9.54 -1.08
C ALA A 234 -6.13 -10.73 -0.12
N LEU A 235 -5.83 -10.45 1.16
CA LEU A 235 -5.74 -11.46 2.21
C LEU A 235 -7.08 -12.18 2.41
N ASP A 236 -8.20 -11.44 2.36
CA ASP A 236 -9.54 -12.03 2.42
C ASP A 236 -9.82 -13.00 1.27
N GLY A 237 -9.47 -12.59 0.05
CA GLY A 237 -9.56 -13.46 -1.12
C GLY A 237 -8.71 -14.73 -0.96
N ALA A 238 -7.50 -14.63 -0.41
CA ALA A 238 -6.64 -15.77 -0.12
C ALA A 238 -7.27 -16.73 0.91
N PHE A 239 -7.83 -16.19 1.99
CA PHE A 239 -8.53 -16.95 3.02
C PHE A 239 -9.73 -17.73 2.46
N LEU A 240 -10.59 -17.08 1.68
CA LEU A 240 -11.77 -17.72 1.08
C LEU A 240 -11.38 -18.82 0.09
N ARG A 241 -10.35 -18.61 -0.74
CA ARG A 241 -9.83 -19.63 -1.67
C ARG A 241 -9.30 -20.86 -0.94
N ALA A 242 -8.61 -20.68 0.19
CA ALA A 242 -8.09 -21.80 0.97
C ALA A 242 -9.24 -22.65 1.56
N GLY A 243 -10.32 -22.02 2.04
CA GLY A 243 -11.51 -22.72 2.50
C GLY A 243 -12.25 -23.48 1.40
N ALA A 244 -12.40 -22.88 0.21
CA ALA A 244 -13.12 -23.47 -0.91
C ALA A 244 -12.45 -24.71 -1.53
N ARG A 245 -11.13 -24.87 -1.40
CA ARG A 245 -10.39 -26.02 -1.96
C ARG A 245 -10.63 -27.33 -1.19
N HIS A 246 -11.14 -27.26 0.04
CA HIS A 246 -11.19 -28.41 0.96
C HIS A 246 -12.56 -28.69 1.60
N GLY A 247 -13.54 -27.79 1.45
CA GLY A 247 -14.96 -28.07 1.73
C GLY A 247 -15.59 -28.94 0.66
#